data_AF-A0A7X3FEG7-F1
#
_entry.id   AF-A0A7X3FEG7-F1
#
_cell.length_a   1.000
_cell.length_b   1.000
_cell.length_c   1.000
_cell.angle_alpha   90.00
_cell.angle_beta   90.00
_cell.angle_gamma   90.00
#
_symmetry.space_group_name_H-M   'P 1'
#
loop_
_entity.id
_entity.type
_entity.pdbx_description
1 polymer ?
#
loop_
_entity_poly.entity_id
_entity_poly.type
_entity_poly.pdbx_seq_one_letter_code
_entity_poly.pdbx_strand_id
1 'polypeptide(L)'
;MNIDVKVLTEIINSWDPVGLLAGGAPEDEYSIEIREIVAGGTFYTRETDLARLIYTVFNDKMGVKLNLLACLNQAFKLTEQMK
;
A
#
# COMPACT_ATOMS: atom_id res chain seq x y z
N MET A 1 13.58 5.23 -0.55
CA MET A 1 13.19 4.38 -1.71
C MET A 1 12.26 5.17 -2.63
N ASN A 2 12.45 5.20 -3.95
CA ASN A 2 11.56 5.96 -4.84
C ASN A 2 10.39 5.07 -5.31
N ILE A 3 9.25 5.16 -4.66
CA ILE A 3 8.09 4.33 -4.99
C ILE A 3 7.41 4.86 -6.27
N ASP A 4 7.31 4.02 -7.29
CA ASP A 4 6.49 4.32 -8.47
C ASP A 4 5.00 4.22 -8.09
N VAL A 5 4.28 5.33 -8.30
CA VAL A 5 2.84 5.42 -8.00
C VAL A 5 2.04 4.36 -8.76
N LYS A 6 2.36 4.09 -10.03
CA LYS A 6 1.63 3.12 -10.85
C LYS A 6 1.80 1.71 -10.31
N VAL A 7 3.04 1.33 -9.99
CA VAL A 7 3.35 0.01 -9.41
C VAL A 7 2.64 -0.17 -8.08
N LEU A 8 2.66 0.85 -7.22
CA LEU A 8 1.96 0.78 -5.95
C LEU A 8 0.44 0.67 -6.14
N THR A 9 -0.15 1.42 -7.07
CA THR A 9 -1.57 1.33 -7.40
C THR A 9 -1.95 -0.08 -7.84
N GLU A 10 -1.19 -0.69 -8.75
CA GLU A 10 -1.46 -2.05 -9.22
C GLU A 10 -1.40 -3.07 -8.08
N ILE A 11 -0.40 -2.97 -7.20
CA ILE A 11 -0.26 -3.87 -6.05
C ILE A 11 -1.42 -3.71 -5.06
N ILE A 12 -1.79 -2.48 -4.72
CA ILE A 12 -2.87 -2.22 -3.75
C ILE A 12 -4.23 -2.61 -4.34
N ASN A 13 -4.51 -2.25 -5.59
CA ASN A 13 -5.76 -2.60 -6.25
C ASN A 13 -5.88 -4.12 -6.44
N SER A 14 -4.79 -4.81 -6.80
CA SER A 14 -4.82 -6.28 -6.90
C SER A 14 -4.97 -6.96 -5.54
N TRP A 15 -4.41 -6.39 -4.47
CA TRP A 15 -4.57 -6.91 -3.12
C TRP A 15 -5.98 -6.67 -2.57
N ASP A 16 -6.58 -5.53 -2.91
CA ASP A 16 -7.90 -5.07 -2.47
C ASP A 16 -8.11 -5.22 -0.95
N PRO A 17 -7.31 -4.50 -0.12
CA PRO A 17 -7.19 -4.76 1.31
C PRO A 17 -8.50 -4.63 2.10
N VAL A 18 -9.50 -3.92 1.55
CA VAL A 18 -10.80 -3.69 2.18
C VAL A 18 -11.96 -4.28 1.36
N GLY A 19 -11.69 -4.88 0.19
CA GLY A 19 -12.72 -5.47 -0.66
C GLY A 19 -13.58 -4.45 -1.41
N LEU A 20 -13.11 -3.20 -1.57
CA LEU A 20 -13.89 -2.13 -2.22
C LEU A 20 -14.02 -2.38 -3.72
N LEU A 21 -12.95 -2.81 -4.37
CA LEU A 21 -12.96 -3.07 -5.82
C LEU A 21 -13.79 -4.31 -6.14
N ALA A 22 -13.65 -5.37 -5.35
CA ALA A 22 -14.56 -6.52 -5.42
C ALA A 22 -16.02 -6.14 -5.14
N GLY A 23 -16.25 -5.09 -4.35
CA GLY A 23 -17.56 -4.49 -4.09
C GLY A 23 -18.10 -3.59 -5.21
N GLY A 24 -17.36 -3.40 -6.30
CA GLY A 24 -17.75 -2.58 -7.45
C GLY A 24 -17.36 -1.10 -7.35
N ALA A 25 -16.48 -0.73 -6.42
CA ALA A 25 -15.91 0.60 -6.36
C ALA A 25 -14.98 0.89 -7.58
N PRO A 26 -14.82 2.15 -7.97
CA PRO A 26 -13.87 2.54 -9.02
C PRO A 26 -12.40 2.22 -8.70
N GLU A 27 -11.55 2.11 -9.72
CA GLU A 27 -10.12 1.76 -9.56
C GLU A 27 -9.27 2.83 -8.84
N ASP A 28 -9.79 4.05 -8.67
CA ASP A 28 -9.11 5.15 -7.96
C ASP A 28 -9.53 5.28 -6.48
N GLU A 29 -10.31 4.33 -5.96
CA GLU A 29 -10.83 4.34 -4.59
C GLU A 29 -9.71 4.42 -3.53
N TYR A 30 -8.57 3.76 -3.76
CA TYR A 30 -7.40 3.78 -2.85
C TYR A 30 -6.41 4.93 -3.12
N SER A 31 -6.75 5.89 -3.98
CA SER A 31 -5.80 6.90 -4.47
C SER A 31 -5.26 7.83 -3.37
N ILE A 32 -6.02 8.05 -2.29
CA ILE A 32 -5.59 8.85 -1.13
C ILE A 32 -4.50 8.11 -0.37
N GLU A 33 -4.73 6.84 -0.04
CA GLU A 33 -3.80 5.99 0.72
C GLU A 33 -2.50 5.79 -0.07
N ILE A 34 -2.61 5.52 -1.38
CA ILE A 34 -1.46 5.36 -2.26
C ILE A 34 -0.58 6.61 -2.26
N ARG A 35 -1.16 7.81 -2.34
CA ARG A 35 -0.39 9.07 -2.31
C ARG A 35 0.36 9.25 -0.99
N GLU A 36 -0.26 8.92 0.13
CA GLU A 36 0.41 9.02 1.44
C GLU A 36 1.53 8.01 1.60
N ILE A 37 1.34 6.78 1.12
CA ILE A 37 2.38 5.74 1.13
C ILE A 37 3.57 6.17 0.24
N VAL A 38 3.32 6.72 -0.96
CA VAL A 38 4.41 7.23 -1.81
C VAL A 38 5.16 8.37 -1.13
N ALA A 39 4.45 9.34 -0.55
CA ALA A 39 5.07 10.47 0.13
C ALA A 39 5.93 10.02 1.32
N GLY A 40 5.40 9.13 2.18
CA GLY A 40 6.11 8.62 3.35
C GLY A 40 7.19 7.58 3.03
N GLY A 41 7.03 6.82 1.94
CA GLY A 41 7.91 5.73 1.53
C GLY A 41 9.31 6.17 1.11
N THR A 42 9.46 7.44 0.71
CA THR A 42 10.76 8.03 0.34
C THR A 42 11.80 7.92 1.46
N PHE A 43 11.35 7.99 2.71
CA PHE A 43 12.19 7.96 3.91
C PHE A 43 12.60 6.56 4.36
N TYR A 44 12.00 5.50 3.81
CA TYR A 44 12.23 4.13 4.25
C TYR A 44 13.13 3.36 3.29
N THR A 45 13.97 2.50 3.86
CA THR A 45 14.92 1.64 3.14
C THR A 45 14.69 0.16 3.37
N ARG A 46 13.82 -0.21 4.33
CA ARG A 46 13.50 -1.59 4.69
C ARG A 46 12.02 -1.88 4.43
N GLU A 47 11.74 -3.08 3.97
CA GLU A 47 10.40 -3.59 3.67
C GLU A 47 9.52 -3.60 4.92
N THR A 48 10.10 -3.85 6.10
CA THR A 48 9.38 -3.81 7.39
C THR A 48 8.88 -2.42 7.75
N ASP A 49 9.62 -1.38 7.38
CA ASP A 49 9.22 0.00 7.63
C ASP A 49 8.11 0.41 6.66
N LEU A 50 8.22 0.01 5.40
CA LEU A 50 7.15 0.18 4.40
C LEU A 50 5.87 -0.57 4.81
N ALA A 51 5.98 -1.81 5.31
CA ALA A 51 4.84 -2.59 5.80
C ALA A 51 4.09 -1.86 6.94
N ARG A 52 4.85 -1.23 7.85
CA ARG A 52 4.29 -0.42 8.93
C ARG A 52 3.61 0.83 8.39
N LEU A 53 4.22 1.50 7.41
CA LEU A 53 3.61 2.66 6.76
C LEU A 53 2.26 2.29 6.11
N ILE A 54 2.21 1.21 5.33
CA ILE A 54 0.97 0.72 4.71
C ILE A 54 -0.09 0.46 5.79
N TYR A 55 0.26 -0.26 6.85
CA TYR A 55 -0.65 -0.52 7.96
C TYR A 55 -1.20 0.79 8.57
N THR A 56 -0.31 1.73 8.89
CA THR A 56 -0.69 3.00 9.53
C THR A 56 -1.63 3.81 8.64
N VAL A 57 -1.31 3.97 7.34
CA VAL A 57 -2.14 4.75 6.42
C VAL A 57 -3.56 4.17 6.32
N PHE A 58 -3.70 2.86 6.14
CA PHE A 58 -5.02 2.23 6.06
C PHE A 58 -5.78 2.29 7.40
N ASN A 59 -5.08 2.12 8.52
CA ASN A 59 -5.69 2.29 9.84
C ASN A 59 -6.18 3.73 10.06
N ASP A 60 -5.40 4.73 9.67
CA ASP A 60 -5.70 6.13 9.94
C ASP A 60 -6.76 6.70 9.00
N LYS A 61 -6.80 6.26 7.73
CA LYS A 61 -7.76 6.74 6.73
C LYS A 61 -9.07 5.98 6.70
N MET A 62 -9.01 4.67 6.90
CA MET A 62 -10.18 3.80 6.75
C MET A 62 -10.60 3.15 8.07
N GLY A 63 -9.85 3.32 9.16
CA GLY A 63 -10.15 2.69 10.44
C GLY A 63 -9.95 1.16 10.45
N VAL A 64 -9.27 0.62 9.44
CA VAL A 64 -9.09 -0.84 9.28
C VAL A 64 -7.80 -1.34 9.93
N LYS A 65 -7.90 -2.49 10.60
CA LYS A 65 -6.74 -3.16 11.19
C LYS A 65 -6.24 -4.27 10.27
N LEU A 66 -5.36 -3.90 9.35
CA LEU A 66 -4.75 -4.86 8.42
C LEU A 66 -3.80 -5.82 9.15
N ASN A 67 -3.59 -7.00 8.56
CA ASN A 67 -2.58 -7.92 9.03
C ASN A 67 -1.18 -7.43 8.62
N LEU A 68 -0.29 -7.18 9.59
CA LEU A 68 1.07 -6.67 9.32
C LEU A 68 1.91 -7.60 8.43
N LEU A 69 1.71 -8.92 8.49
CA LEU A 69 2.39 -9.86 7.60
C LEU A 69 1.88 -9.72 6.16
N ALA A 70 0.58 -9.45 5.98
CA ALA A 70 0.03 -9.16 4.66
C ALA A 70 0.57 -7.83 4.10
N CYS A 71 0.70 -6.80 4.94
CA CYS A 71 1.36 -5.54 4.56
C CYS A 71 2.82 -5.78 4.16
N LEU A 72 3.55 -6.63 4.90
CA LEU A 72 4.93 -7.00 4.59
C LEU A 72 5.04 -7.73 3.26
N ASN A 73 4.11 -8.63 2.96
CA ASN A 73 4.07 -9.31 1.67
C ASN A 73 3.92 -8.32 0.50
N GLN A 74 3.07 -7.28 0.64
CA GLN A 74 2.97 -6.26 -0.42
C GLN A 74 4.21 -5.37 -0.48
N ALA A 75 4.80 -5.03 0.68
CA ALA A 75 6.06 -4.29 0.72
C ALA A 75 7.18 -5.02 -0.03
N PHE A 76 7.30 -6.34 0.15
CA PHE A 76 8.25 -7.15 -0.62
C PHE A 76 7.97 -7.09 -2.12
N LYS A 77 6.73 -7.33 -2.57
CA LYS A 77 6.38 -7.25 -4.00
C LYS A 77 6.76 -5.90 -4.61
N LEU A 78 6.52 -4.80 -3.88
CA LEU A 78 6.88 -3.46 -4.34
C LEU A 78 8.39 -3.33 -4.52
N THR A 79 9.18 -3.76 -3.53
CA THR A 79 10.64 -3.70 -3.62
C THR A 79 11.26 -4.63 -4.67
N GLU A 80 10.63 -5.76 -4.97
CA GLU A 80 11.10 -6.67 -6.02
C GLU A 80 10.94 -6.07 -7.42
N GLN A 81 9.88 -5.30 -7.66
CA GLN A 81 9.66 -4.62 -8.94
C GLN A 81 10.54 -3.38 -9.15
N MET A 82 11.26 -2.95 -8.11
CA MET A 82 12.16 -1.79 -8.15
C MET A 82 13.64 -2.17 -8.36
N LYS A 83 13.96 -3.47 -8.39
CA LYS A 83 15.31 -3.99 -8.69
C LYS A 83 15.53 -4.10 -10.18
#